data_AF-A0A3C0NNP5-F1
#
_entry.id   AF-A0A3C0NNP5-F1
#
_cell.length_a   1.000
_cell.length_b   1.000
_cell.length_c   1.000
_cell.angle_alpha   90.00
_cell.angle_beta   90.00
_cell.angle_gamma   90.00
#
_symmetry.space_group_name_H-M   'P 1'
#
loop_
_entity.id
_entity.type
_entity.pdbx_description
1 polymer ?
#
loop_
_entity_poly.entity_id
_entity_poly.type
_entity_poly.pdbx_seq_one_letter_code
_entity_poly.pdbx_strand_id
1 'polypeptide(L)'
;MAALAEIYPQLYLTPGEEGAAEYAAVVRSGQQPSCRSLKHFRGHARDESVREETPAGTVPVITLGERADFELFLQIMAHRCTCAPIPKTQGAAILDGVVNWTKIREHEAAYLASGGTSEGWSEEFARFTADRANYKDALIVLSVGPYSAVSAEKAGFSEEEWLTHSHVIRKAHECTHFICRRLFPELKDAVWDELVADAVGLWAAFGRFDRAMEELFLGVDETGYVGGRLENYVAGEENRRERLDLLAQKVHRTLCRFEELLADKGALSPYEAAIRLEEEIECWKQP
;
A
#
# COMPACT_ATOMS: atom_id res chain seq x y z
N MET A 1 -12.88 9.06 8.68
CA MET A 1 -11.93 10.19 8.73
C MET A 1 -11.68 10.76 10.14
N ALA A 2 -12.69 11.15 10.92
CA ALA A 2 -12.49 11.82 12.22
C ALA A 2 -11.53 11.10 13.18
N ALA A 3 -11.71 9.79 13.38
CA ALA A 3 -10.81 9.00 14.23
C ALA A 3 -9.35 8.98 13.74
N LEU A 4 -9.14 8.97 12.41
CA LEU A 4 -7.79 9.05 11.84
C LEU A 4 -7.15 10.42 12.08
N ALA A 5 -7.92 11.50 11.99
CA ALA A 5 -7.43 12.87 12.21
C ALA A 5 -7.05 13.15 13.68
N GLU A 6 -7.62 12.42 14.64
CA GLU A 6 -7.16 12.47 16.03
C GLU A 6 -5.75 11.86 16.20
N ILE A 7 -5.46 10.79 15.45
CA ILE A 7 -4.14 10.13 15.46
C ILE A 7 -3.13 10.90 14.60
N TYR A 8 -3.59 11.44 13.47
CA TYR A 8 -2.79 12.16 12.48
C TYR A 8 -3.38 13.58 12.26
N PRO A 9 -3.10 14.54 13.15
CA PRO A 9 -3.70 15.88 13.10
C PRO A 9 -3.45 16.66 11.82
N GLN A 10 -2.41 16.32 11.04
CA GLN A 10 -2.18 16.93 9.74
C GLN A 10 -3.35 16.72 8.76
N LEU A 11 -4.24 15.73 8.97
CA LEU A 11 -5.45 15.55 8.18
C LEU A 11 -6.45 16.71 8.28
N TYR A 12 -6.36 17.54 9.32
CA TYR A 12 -7.16 18.78 9.40
C TYR A 12 -6.64 19.89 8.48
N LEU A 13 -5.41 19.77 7.96
CA LEU A 13 -4.83 20.78 7.07
C LEU A 13 -5.39 20.63 5.65
N THR A 14 -5.55 21.76 4.96
CA THR A 14 -5.95 21.78 3.55
C THR A 14 -4.70 21.98 2.67
N PRO A 15 -4.50 21.22 1.59
CA PRO A 15 -3.42 21.48 0.66
C PRO A 15 -3.47 22.91 0.10
N GLY A 16 -2.30 23.52 -0.03
CA GLY A 16 -2.15 24.93 -0.39
C GLY A 16 -1.13 25.62 0.50
N GLU A 17 -0.92 26.91 0.25
CA GLU A 17 0.10 27.72 0.94
C GLU A 17 -0.07 27.69 2.48
N GLU A 18 -1.30 27.89 2.96
CA GLU A 18 -1.60 27.92 4.40
C GLU A 18 -1.33 26.58 5.08
N GLY A 19 -1.86 25.47 4.53
CA GLY A 19 -1.64 24.14 5.09
C GLY A 19 -0.17 23.71 5.04
N ALA A 20 0.55 24.03 3.96
CA ALA A 20 1.97 23.75 3.84
C ALA A 20 2.81 24.55 4.87
N ALA A 21 2.43 25.80 5.16
CA ALA A 21 3.08 26.61 6.18
C ALA A 21 2.90 26.03 7.59
N GLU A 22 1.73 25.48 7.88
CA GLU A 22 1.40 24.89 9.19
C GLU A 22 1.93 23.44 9.35
N TYR A 23 2.07 22.70 8.25
CA TYR A 23 2.41 21.26 8.25
C TYR A 23 3.62 20.92 9.12
N ALA A 24 4.69 21.71 9.04
CA ALA A 24 5.91 21.44 9.79
C ALA A 24 5.67 21.52 11.31
N ALA A 25 4.89 22.49 11.78
CA ALA A 25 4.58 22.65 13.19
C ALA A 25 3.73 21.49 13.73
N VAL A 26 2.74 21.05 12.94
CA VAL A 26 1.88 19.92 13.31
C VAL A 26 2.65 18.60 13.32
N VAL A 27 3.39 18.30 12.24
CA VAL A 27 4.02 16.98 12.07
C VAL A 27 5.35 16.86 12.81
N ARG A 28 6.18 17.91 12.86
CA ARG A 28 7.51 17.85 13.49
C ARG A 28 7.51 18.24 14.95
N SER A 29 6.55 19.06 15.39
CA SER A 29 6.51 19.59 16.76
C SER A 29 5.25 19.21 17.53
N GLY A 30 4.30 18.48 16.92
CA GLY A 30 3.11 17.98 17.60
C GLY A 30 2.10 19.06 17.97
N GLN A 31 2.22 20.23 17.35
CA GLN A 31 1.29 21.33 17.55
C GLN A 31 -0.09 20.97 16.99
N GLN A 32 -1.13 21.58 17.57
CA GLN A 32 -2.48 21.41 17.10
C GLN A 32 -2.74 22.31 15.89
N PRO A 33 -3.43 21.82 14.86
CA PRO A 33 -3.87 22.66 13.75
C PRO A 33 -4.72 23.84 14.22
N SER A 34 -4.52 24.99 13.59
CA SER A 34 -5.24 26.24 13.81
C SER A 34 -6.75 26.09 13.63
N CYS A 35 -7.17 25.23 12.70
CA CYS A 35 -8.55 24.85 12.47
C CYS A 35 -8.70 23.32 12.44
N ARG A 36 -9.54 22.77 13.30
CA ARG A 36 -9.86 21.32 13.36
C ARG A 36 -11.15 21.01 12.61
N SER A 37 -11.13 21.22 11.31
CA SER A 37 -12.25 20.95 10.39
C SER A 37 -11.86 19.89 9.38
N LEU A 38 -12.79 18.98 9.05
CA LEU A 38 -12.61 17.96 8.00
C LEU A 38 -13.51 18.19 6.80
N LYS A 39 -14.08 19.40 6.66
CA LYS A 39 -15.04 19.74 5.58
C LYS A 39 -14.46 19.63 4.17
N HIS A 40 -13.13 19.59 4.02
CA HIS A 40 -12.45 19.36 2.75
C HIS A 40 -12.53 17.90 2.29
N PHE A 41 -12.79 16.95 3.20
CA PHE A 41 -13.14 15.58 2.85
C PHE A 41 -14.65 15.46 2.62
N ARG A 42 -15.03 14.81 1.53
CA ARG A 42 -16.44 14.60 1.16
C ARG A 42 -17.05 13.42 1.91
N GLY A 43 -16.25 12.39 2.16
CA GLY A 43 -16.67 11.11 2.70
C GLY A 43 -17.40 10.24 1.68
N HIS A 44 -17.35 8.93 1.89
CA HIS A 44 -18.07 7.94 1.10
C HIS A 44 -18.58 6.78 1.97
N ALA A 45 -19.63 6.09 1.51
CA ALA A 45 -20.16 4.90 2.20
C ALA A 45 -19.18 3.70 2.20
N ARG A 46 -18.15 3.75 1.36
CA ARG A 46 -17.07 2.75 1.26
C ARG A 46 -15.80 3.19 2.00
N ASP A 47 -15.83 4.33 2.68
CA ASP A 47 -14.71 4.73 3.52
C ASP A 47 -14.57 3.78 4.69
N GLU A 48 -13.37 3.27 4.88
CA GLU A 48 -13.09 2.27 5.90
C GLU A 48 -11.70 2.49 6.49
N SER A 49 -11.54 2.13 7.76
CA SER A 49 -10.22 1.97 8.36
C SER A 49 -10.21 0.69 9.18
N VAL A 50 -9.38 -0.25 8.75
CA VAL A 50 -9.16 -1.53 9.43
C VAL A 50 -7.71 -1.68 9.83
N ARG A 51 -7.46 -2.57 10.79
CA ARG A 51 -6.11 -3.05 11.10
C ARG A 51 -5.97 -4.44 10.52
N GLU A 52 -5.02 -4.62 9.62
CA GLU A 52 -4.72 -5.90 9.03
C GLU A 52 -3.56 -6.54 9.79
N GLU A 53 -3.76 -7.76 10.28
CA GLU A 53 -2.70 -8.55 10.89
C GLU A 53 -1.91 -9.27 9.81
N THR A 54 -0.59 -9.03 9.78
CA THR A 54 0.30 -9.64 8.78
C THR A 54 1.49 -10.31 9.46
N PRO A 55 2.20 -11.23 8.78
CA PRO A 55 3.45 -11.79 9.29
C PRO A 55 4.53 -10.73 9.61
N ALA A 56 4.43 -9.54 9.01
CA ALA A 56 5.34 -8.42 9.24
C ALA A 56 4.82 -7.41 10.29
N GLY A 57 3.78 -7.77 11.04
CA GLY A 57 3.12 -6.94 12.04
C GLY A 57 1.81 -6.33 11.56
N THR A 58 1.09 -5.68 12.47
CA THR A 58 -0.20 -5.05 12.18
C THR A 58 -0.03 -3.74 11.39
N VAL A 59 -0.82 -3.55 10.34
CA VAL A 59 -0.82 -2.32 9.53
C VAL A 59 -2.23 -1.73 9.39
N PRO A 60 -2.43 -0.42 9.62
CA PRO A 60 -3.68 0.23 9.27
C PRO A 60 -3.86 0.29 7.75
N VAL A 61 -5.01 -0.19 7.29
CA VAL A 61 -5.48 -0.07 5.90
C VAL A 61 -6.65 0.91 5.88
N ILE A 62 -6.52 1.95 5.08
CA ILE A 62 -7.49 3.05 4.97
C ILE A 62 -8.03 3.05 3.55
N THR A 63 -9.33 2.80 3.40
CA THR A 63 -10.03 2.86 2.13
C THR A 63 -10.75 4.19 2.01
N LEU A 64 -10.57 4.88 0.89
CA LEU A 64 -11.25 6.13 0.56
C LEU A 64 -12.07 5.91 -0.72
N GLY A 65 -13.39 5.96 -0.58
CA GLY A 65 -14.33 5.68 -1.67
C GLY A 65 -14.40 6.81 -2.69
N GLU A 66 -14.27 8.05 -2.23
CA GLU A 66 -14.19 9.21 -3.11
C GLU A 66 -12.76 9.41 -3.62
N ARG A 67 -12.58 9.46 -4.94
CA ARG A 67 -11.27 9.66 -5.54
C ARG A 67 -10.63 10.98 -5.09
N ALA A 68 -11.41 12.05 -4.99
CA ALA A 68 -10.92 13.35 -4.54
C ALA A 68 -10.38 13.29 -3.10
N ASP A 69 -11.00 12.49 -2.24
CA ASP A 69 -10.56 12.31 -0.85
C ASP A 69 -9.26 11.49 -0.78
N PHE A 70 -9.11 10.47 -1.64
CA PHE A 70 -7.84 9.74 -1.79
C PHE A 70 -6.69 10.67 -2.21
N GLU A 71 -6.91 11.50 -3.24
CA GLU A 71 -5.89 12.44 -3.72
C GLU A 71 -5.53 13.48 -2.64
N LEU A 72 -6.55 14.01 -1.98
CA LEU A 72 -6.41 14.95 -0.87
C LEU A 72 -5.62 14.34 0.29
N PHE A 73 -5.92 13.09 0.65
CA PHE A 73 -5.18 12.38 1.69
C PHE A 73 -3.70 12.24 1.34
N LEU A 74 -3.35 11.87 0.11
CA LEU A 74 -1.95 11.78 -0.32
C LEU A 74 -1.27 13.14 -0.38
N GLN A 75 -1.97 14.18 -0.85
CA GLN A 75 -1.44 15.54 -0.87
C GLN A 75 -1.05 16.01 0.53
N ILE A 76 -1.90 15.73 1.53
CA ILE A 76 -1.62 16.03 2.93
C ILE A 76 -0.48 15.16 3.46
N MET A 77 -0.64 13.83 3.39
CA MET A 77 0.17 12.88 4.16
C MET A 77 1.50 12.54 3.50
N ALA A 78 1.56 12.47 2.18
CA ALA A 78 2.77 12.15 1.41
C ALA A 78 3.45 13.40 0.87
N HIS A 79 2.66 14.37 0.38
CA HIS A 79 3.17 15.57 -0.27
C HIS A 79 3.14 16.84 0.59
N ARG A 80 2.99 16.68 1.92
CA ARG A 80 3.14 17.77 2.91
C ARG A 80 2.24 18.98 2.62
N CYS A 81 0.98 18.72 2.32
CA CYS A 81 -0.03 19.72 1.96
C CYS A 81 0.29 20.51 0.68
N THR A 82 1.10 19.97 -0.23
CA THR A 82 1.22 20.57 -1.58
C THR A 82 0.11 20.05 -2.49
N CYS A 83 -0.39 20.89 -3.40
CA CYS A 83 -1.38 20.52 -4.42
C CYS A 83 -0.76 19.69 -5.56
N ALA A 84 0.06 18.70 -5.22
CA ALA A 84 0.72 17.84 -6.17
C ALA A 84 -0.34 17.01 -6.93
N PRO A 85 -0.25 16.91 -8.27
CA PRO A 85 -1.15 16.05 -9.02
C PRO A 85 -0.87 14.58 -8.68
N ILE A 86 -1.93 13.84 -8.35
CA ILE A 86 -1.84 12.40 -8.13
C ILE A 86 -2.23 11.68 -9.43
N PRO A 87 -1.39 10.77 -9.97
CA PRO A 87 -1.71 10.06 -11.20
C PRO A 87 -3.06 9.33 -11.11
N LYS A 88 -3.87 9.43 -12.16
CA LYS A 88 -5.17 8.73 -12.25
C LYS A 88 -5.02 7.20 -12.14
N THR A 89 -3.86 6.68 -12.53
CA THR A 89 -3.51 5.26 -12.47
C THR A 89 -3.09 4.80 -11.06
N GLN A 90 -2.73 5.72 -10.17
CA GLN A 90 -2.32 5.37 -8.80
C GLN A 90 -3.54 5.02 -7.96
N GLY A 91 -3.77 3.72 -7.73
CA GLY A 91 -4.91 3.22 -6.96
C GLY A 91 -4.66 3.06 -5.47
N ALA A 92 -3.39 3.11 -5.03
CA ALA A 92 -3.00 2.89 -3.65
C ALA A 92 -1.65 3.55 -3.33
N ALA A 93 -1.31 3.60 -2.04
CA ALA A 93 0.00 4.01 -1.55
C ALA A 93 0.32 3.39 -0.19
N ILE A 94 1.59 3.05 0.02
CA ILE A 94 2.15 2.75 1.33
C ILE A 94 2.88 4.00 1.83
N LEU A 95 2.39 4.58 2.92
CA LEU A 95 3.00 5.72 3.59
C LEU A 95 3.82 5.22 4.77
N ASP A 96 5.12 5.09 4.59
CA ASP A 96 6.03 4.64 5.66
C ASP A 96 6.63 5.84 6.41
N GLY A 97 6.66 5.73 7.74
CA GLY A 97 7.26 6.75 8.59
C GLY A 97 6.35 7.91 8.98
N VAL A 98 5.03 7.70 8.98
CA VAL A 98 4.04 8.70 9.40
C VAL A 98 4.15 8.91 10.92
N VAL A 99 4.40 10.15 11.34
CA VAL A 99 4.54 10.48 12.77
C VAL A 99 3.18 10.36 13.46
N ASN A 100 3.14 9.57 14.54
CA ASN A 100 1.99 9.38 15.41
C ASN A 100 2.24 10.09 16.75
N TRP A 101 1.74 11.32 16.87
CA TRP A 101 1.88 12.11 18.09
C TRP A 101 1.06 11.56 19.26
N THR A 102 0.05 10.73 18.99
CA THR A 102 -0.70 10.05 20.05
C THR A 102 0.20 9.10 20.82
N LYS A 103 1.02 8.28 20.14
CA LYS A 103 2.01 7.41 20.79
C LYS A 103 3.00 8.18 21.67
N ILE A 104 3.47 9.34 21.20
CA ILE A 104 4.38 10.21 21.96
C ILE A 104 3.70 10.74 23.22
N ARG A 105 2.47 11.25 23.11
CA ARG A 105 1.72 11.81 24.25
C ARG A 105 1.31 10.74 25.26
N GLU A 106 0.94 9.55 24.79
CA GLU A 106 0.66 8.40 25.65
C GLU A 106 1.91 7.98 26.44
N HIS A 107 3.07 7.97 25.77
CA HIS A 107 4.35 7.70 26.41
C HIS A 107 4.75 8.77 27.43
N GLU A 108 4.58 10.06 27.09
CA GLU A 108 4.79 11.18 28.02
C GLU A 108 3.92 11.03 29.28
N ALA A 109 2.63 10.77 29.10
CA ALA A 109 1.70 10.58 30.20
C ALA A 109 2.10 9.37 31.08
N ALA A 110 2.49 8.25 30.47
CA ALA A 110 2.94 7.06 31.19
C ALA A 110 4.24 7.31 31.96
N TYR A 111 5.21 7.99 31.35
CA TYR A 111 6.47 8.37 31.99
C TYR A 111 6.23 9.23 33.23
N LEU A 112 5.43 10.29 33.12
CA LEU A 112 5.08 11.16 34.25
C LEU A 112 4.32 10.39 35.34
N ALA A 113 3.38 9.51 34.97
CA ALA A 113 2.64 8.68 35.91
C ALA A 113 3.55 7.68 36.67
N SER A 114 4.67 7.28 36.07
CA SER A 114 5.66 6.38 36.68
C SER A 114 6.68 7.07 37.60
N GLY A 115 6.53 8.38 37.84
CA GLY A 115 7.44 9.18 38.67
C GLY A 115 8.51 9.93 37.87
N GLY A 116 8.42 9.92 36.54
CA GLY A 116 9.19 10.82 35.67
C GLY A 116 8.86 12.29 35.95
N THR A 117 9.80 13.19 35.63
CA THR A 117 9.63 14.64 35.85
C THR A 117 9.50 15.37 34.52
N SER A 118 8.81 16.51 34.51
CA SER A 118 8.71 17.34 33.29
C SER A 118 10.08 17.81 32.80
N GLU A 119 11.04 18.04 33.70
CA GLU A 119 12.43 18.37 33.36
C GLU A 119 13.17 17.21 32.70
N GLY A 120 12.90 15.96 33.14
CA GLY A 120 13.48 14.74 32.56
C GLY A 120 12.88 14.33 31.22
N TRP A 121 11.76 14.92 30.82
CA TRP A 121 11.06 14.55 29.57
C TRP A 121 11.92 14.73 28.33
N SER A 122 12.79 15.75 28.27
CA SER A 122 13.59 15.99 27.06
C SER A 122 14.56 14.83 26.76
N GLU A 123 15.16 14.27 27.82
CA GLU A 123 16.05 13.10 27.70
C GLU A 123 15.25 11.82 27.40
N GLU A 124 14.12 11.63 28.08
CA GLU A 124 13.24 10.49 27.84
C GLU A 124 12.65 10.50 26.43
N PHE A 125 12.25 11.65 25.92
CA PHE A 125 11.76 11.84 24.57
C PHE A 125 12.83 11.47 23.54
N ALA A 126 14.08 11.89 23.75
CA ALA A 126 15.21 11.52 22.90
C ALA A 126 15.45 10.00 22.93
N ARG A 127 15.36 9.36 24.10
CA ARG A 127 15.46 7.90 24.25
C ARG A 127 14.33 7.16 23.54
N PHE A 128 13.08 7.61 23.72
CA PHE A 128 11.89 7.01 23.12
C PHE A 128 11.91 7.13 21.59
N THR A 129 12.27 8.30 21.06
CA THR A 129 12.30 8.57 19.62
C THR A 129 13.57 8.08 18.92
N ALA A 130 14.54 7.52 19.66
CA ALA A 130 15.69 6.84 19.09
C ALA A 130 15.28 5.61 18.26
N ASP A 131 14.18 4.94 18.64
CA ASP A 131 13.55 3.92 17.83
C ASP A 131 12.33 4.51 17.09
N ARG A 132 12.35 4.42 15.76
CA ARG A 132 11.27 4.92 14.91
C ARG A 132 9.98 4.15 15.12
N ALA A 133 10.04 2.86 15.44
CA ALA A 133 8.85 2.02 15.63
C ALA A 133 7.98 2.50 16.81
N ASN A 134 8.59 3.20 17.77
CA ASN A 134 7.89 3.75 18.93
C ASN A 134 6.89 4.86 18.60
N TYR A 135 7.08 5.58 17.49
CA TYR A 135 6.29 6.78 17.21
C TYR A 135 5.95 7.01 15.74
N LYS A 136 6.43 6.14 14.84
CA LYS A 136 6.09 6.18 13.42
C LYS A 136 5.28 4.96 13.03
N ASP A 137 4.28 5.21 12.21
CA ASP A 137 3.44 4.18 11.61
C ASP A 137 3.76 4.03 10.11
N ALA A 138 3.49 2.85 9.59
CA ALA A 138 3.26 2.65 8.18
C ALA A 138 1.74 2.56 7.95
N LEU A 139 1.24 3.20 6.91
CA LEU A 139 -0.18 3.18 6.52
C LEU A 139 -0.33 2.66 5.11
N ILE A 140 -1.33 1.83 4.86
CA ILE A 140 -1.77 1.47 3.52
C ILE A 140 -3.02 2.31 3.22
N VAL A 141 -3.01 3.03 2.10
CA VAL A 141 -4.13 3.87 1.66
C VAL A 141 -4.60 3.38 0.32
N LEU A 142 -5.90 3.09 0.21
CA LEU A 142 -6.53 2.50 -0.97
C LEU A 142 -7.59 3.45 -1.51
N SER A 143 -7.66 3.58 -2.83
CA SER A 143 -8.82 4.11 -3.52
C SER A 143 -9.75 2.99 -3.99
N VAL A 144 -11.01 3.31 -4.21
CA VAL A 144 -11.99 2.39 -4.81
C VAL A 144 -11.97 2.52 -6.33
N GLY A 145 -11.88 1.38 -7.02
CA GLY A 145 -11.90 1.31 -8.48
C GLY A 145 -11.49 -0.08 -8.99
N PRO A 146 -11.75 -0.36 -10.28
CA PRO A 146 -11.39 -1.64 -10.91
C PRO A 146 -9.88 -1.89 -10.80
N TYR A 147 -9.51 -3.12 -10.47
CA TYR A 147 -8.12 -3.50 -10.35
C TYR A 147 -7.45 -3.57 -11.73
N SER A 148 -6.18 -3.13 -11.80
CA SER A 148 -5.40 -3.07 -13.05
C SER A 148 -6.08 -2.33 -14.21
N ALA A 149 -7.06 -1.45 -13.93
CA ALA A 149 -7.92 -0.81 -14.93
C ALA A 149 -8.65 -1.80 -15.88
N VAL A 150 -8.80 -3.07 -15.47
CA VAL A 150 -9.55 -4.09 -16.20
C VAL A 150 -11.04 -3.87 -15.98
N SER A 151 -11.83 -3.89 -17.05
CA SER A 151 -13.28 -3.75 -16.95
C SER A 151 -13.92 -5.02 -16.37
N ALA A 152 -15.07 -4.87 -15.72
CA ALA A 152 -15.82 -6.00 -15.17
C ALA A 152 -16.17 -7.04 -16.25
N GLU A 153 -16.52 -6.59 -17.47
CA GLU A 153 -16.77 -7.45 -18.62
C GLU A 153 -15.56 -8.32 -18.97
N LYS A 154 -14.36 -7.74 -19.03
CA LYS A 154 -13.12 -8.50 -19.32
C LYS A 154 -12.77 -9.47 -18.20
N ALA A 155 -13.07 -9.10 -16.96
CA ALA A 155 -12.85 -9.96 -15.80
C ALA A 155 -13.95 -11.04 -15.63
N GLY A 156 -15.06 -10.96 -16.39
CA GLY A 156 -16.15 -11.91 -16.32
C GLY A 156 -17.11 -11.71 -15.12
N PHE A 157 -17.22 -10.50 -14.59
CA PHE A 157 -18.06 -10.16 -13.43
C PHE A 157 -19.02 -9.00 -13.72
N SER A 158 -20.02 -8.80 -12.87
CA SER A 158 -20.73 -7.51 -12.83
C SER A 158 -19.85 -6.39 -12.26
N GLU A 159 -20.21 -5.14 -12.48
CA GLU A 159 -19.43 -3.99 -11.99
C GLU A 159 -19.25 -4.00 -10.46
N GLU A 160 -20.30 -4.32 -9.71
CA GLU A 160 -20.25 -4.31 -8.24
C GLU A 160 -19.44 -5.49 -7.68
N GLU A 161 -19.59 -6.68 -8.26
CA GLU A 161 -18.76 -7.84 -7.92
C GLU A 161 -17.29 -7.54 -8.21
N TRP A 162 -17.01 -6.96 -9.39
CA TRP A 162 -15.64 -6.65 -9.76
C TRP A 162 -15.02 -5.59 -8.86
N LEU A 163 -15.77 -4.56 -8.46
CA LEU A 163 -15.29 -3.57 -7.48
C LEU A 163 -14.98 -4.22 -6.12
N THR A 164 -15.82 -5.17 -5.68
CA THR A 164 -15.63 -5.91 -4.43
C THR A 164 -14.35 -6.76 -4.50
N HIS A 165 -14.18 -7.57 -5.56
CA HIS A 165 -12.97 -8.35 -5.76
C HIS A 165 -11.74 -7.45 -5.93
N SER A 166 -11.84 -6.38 -6.70
CA SER A 166 -10.76 -5.41 -6.92
C SER A 166 -10.28 -4.77 -5.61
N HIS A 167 -11.18 -4.52 -4.67
CA HIS A 167 -10.83 -4.01 -3.35
C HIS A 167 -10.02 -5.03 -2.55
N VAL A 168 -10.46 -6.29 -2.52
CA VAL A 168 -9.74 -7.38 -1.83
C VAL A 168 -8.37 -7.62 -2.45
N ILE A 169 -8.29 -7.70 -3.79
CA ILE A 169 -7.03 -7.86 -4.52
C ILE A 169 -6.08 -6.73 -4.15
N ARG A 170 -6.53 -5.47 -4.26
CA ARG A 170 -5.69 -4.30 -3.97
C ARG A 170 -5.22 -4.26 -2.51
N LYS A 171 -6.09 -4.58 -1.55
CA LYS A 171 -5.70 -4.64 -0.14
C LYS A 171 -4.61 -5.67 0.09
N ALA A 172 -4.81 -6.90 -0.39
CA ALA A 172 -3.84 -7.98 -0.21
C ALA A 172 -2.53 -7.74 -0.97
N HIS A 173 -2.60 -7.13 -2.16
CA HIS A 173 -1.44 -6.70 -2.95
C HIS A 173 -0.58 -5.70 -2.17
N GLU A 174 -1.15 -4.61 -1.64
CA GLU A 174 -0.39 -3.64 -0.84
C GLU A 174 0.11 -4.21 0.48
N CYS A 175 -0.66 -5.10 1.11
CA CYS A 175 -0.18 -5.82 2.30
C CYS A 175 1.01 -6.73 1.97
N THR A 176 1.04 -7.33 0.78
CA THR A 176 2.17 -8.13 0.30
C THR A 176 3.42 -7.26 0.15
N HIS A 177 3.31 -6.10 -0.49
CA HIS A 177 4.42 -5.14 -0.53
C HIS A 177 4.89 -4.72 0.87
N PHE A 178 3.97 -4.48 1.81
CA PHE A 178 4.31 -4.19 3.21
C PHE A 178 5.09 -5.34 3.86
N ILE A 179 4.67 -6.58 3.64
CA ILE A 179 5.31 -7.80 4.17
C ILE A 179 6.71 -7.97 3.57
N CYS A 180 6.81 -7.99 2.24
CA CYS A 180 8.07 -8.27 1.55
C CYS A 180 9.14 -7.22 1.87
N ARG A 181 8.78 -5.93 1.92
CA ARG A 181 9.72 -4.85 2.30
C ARG A 181 10.27 -4.99 3.72
N ARG A 182 9.52 -5.62 4.63
CA ARG A 182 9.93 -5.80 6.03
C ARG A 182 10.68 -7.10 6.27
N LEU A 183 10.22 -8.21 5.67
CA LEU A 183 10.79 -9.53 5.91
C LEU A 183 11.95 -9.84 4.95
N PHE A 184 11.92 -9.29 3.74
CA PHE A 184 12.90 -9.53 2.68
C PHE A 184 13.46 -8.21 2.11
N PRO A 185 14.00 -7.30 2.94
CA PRO A 185 14.42 -5.97 2.49
C PRO A 185 15.53 -5.98 1.43
N GLU A 186 16.25 -7.09 1.27
CA GLU A 186 17.33 -7.26 0.28
C GLU A 186 16.86 -7.88 -1.04
N LEU A 187 15.64 -8.43 -1.08
CA LEU A 187 15.04 -9.01 -2.28
C LEU A 187 14.20 -7.93 -2.97
N LYS A 188 14.82 -7.18 -3.88
CA LYS A 188 14.15 -6.13 -4.64
C LYS A 188 14.22 -6.42 -6.12
N ASP A 189 13.08 -6.72 -6.72
CA ASP A 189 12.91 -6.76 -8.16
C ASP A 189 11.50 -6.28 -8.48
N ALA A 190 11.39 -5.16 -9.20
CA ALA A 190 10.12 -4.49 -9.39
C ALA A 190 9.08 -5.34 -10.11
N VAL A 191 9.48 -6.25 -11.01
CA VAL A 191 8.53 -7.12 -11.70
C VAL A 191 8.12 -8.25 -10.77
N TRP A 192 9.10 -8.91 -10.14
CA TRP A 192 8.85 -9.98 -9.19
C TRP A 192 7.92 -9.56 -8.04
N ASP A 193 8.21 -8.43 -7.41
CA ASP A 193 7.43 -7.87 -6.29
C ASP A 193 5.94 -7.74 -6.67
N GLU A 194 5.67 -7.40 -7.94
CA GLU A 194 4.32 -7.20 -8.47
C GLU A 194 3.65 -8.53 -8.81
N LEU A 195 4.39 -9.51 -9.37
CA LEU A 195 3.88 -10.86 -9.59
C LEU A 195 3.43 -11.50 -8.27
N VAL A 196 4.27 -11.42 -7.24
CA VAL A 196 3.95 -11.98 -5.92
C VAL A 196 2.73 -11.27 -5.32
N ALA A 197 2.68 -9.94 -5.41
CA ALA A 197 1.58 -9.17 -4.86
C ALA A 197 0.25 -9.38 -5.61
N ASP A 198 0.27 -9.53 -6.94
CA ASP A 198 -0.90 -9.88 -7.75
C ASP A 198 -1.40 -11.30 -7.44
N ALA A 199 -0.50 -12.29 -7.38
CA ALA A 199 -0.85 -13.67 -7.08
C ALA A 199 -1.52 -13.80 -5.70
N VAL A 200 -0.98 -13.12 -4.69
CA VAL A 200 -1.55 -13.06 -3.34
C VAL A 200 -2.88 -12.32 -3.33
N GLY A 201 -2.99 -11.24 -4.11
CA GLY A 201 -4.24 -10.50 -4.30
C GLY A 201 -5.36 -11.38 -4.87
N LEU A 202 -5.06 -12.14 -5.91
CA LEU A 202 -5.99 -13.11 -6.51
C LEU A 202 -6.36 -14.22 -5.53
N TRP A 203 -5.38 -14.77 -4.81
CA TRP A 203 -5.61 -15.77 -3.78
C TRP A 203 -6.55 -15.26 -2.69
N ALA A 204 -6.36 -14.03 -2.21
CA ALA A 204 -7.20 -13.42 -1.20
C ALA A 204 -8.64 -13.20 -1.70
N ALA A 205 -8.81 -12.81 -2.96
CA ALA A 205 -10.13 -12.51 -3.52
C ALA A 205 -10.94 -13.75 -3.93
N PHE A 206 -10.25 -14.82 -4.37
CA PHE A 206 -10.90 -15.98 -4.99
C PHE A 206 -10.64 -17.30 -4.25
N GLY A 207 -9.78 -17.30 -3.23
CA GLY A 207 -9.36 -18.50 -2.51
C GLY A 207 -8.42 -19.42 -3.29
N ARG A 208 -7.94 -18.97 -4.45
CA ARG A 208 -7.00 -19.68 -5.32
C ARG A 208 -6.25 -18.69 -6.20
N PHE A 209 -5.10 -19.13 -6.69
CA PHE A 209 -4.39 -18.41 -7.74
C PHE A 209 -5.10 -18.62 -9.09
N ASP A 210 -5.27 -17.55 -9.86
CA ASP A 210 -5.83 -17.57 -11.21
C ASP A 210 -4.84 -16.96 -12.18
N ARG A 211 -4.01 -17.83 -12.79
CA ARG A 211 -2.97 -17.41 -13.73
C ARG A 211 -3.51 -16.56 -14.87
N ALA A 212 -4.65 -16.95 -15.45
CA ALA A 212 -5.23 -16.25 -16.59
C ALA A 212 -5.65 -14.82 -16.23
N MET A 213 -6.13 -14.62 -14.99
CA MET A 213 -6.47 -13.30 -14.48
C MET A 213 -5.22 -12.41 -14.29
N GLU A 214 -4.11 -12.96 -13.77
CA GLU A 214 -2.87 -12.19 -13.63
C GLU A 214 -2.24 -11.86 -14.99
N GLU A 215 -2.24 -12.82 -15.92
CA GLU A 215 -1.85 -12.62 -17.32
C GLU A 215 -2.65 -11.49 -17.97
N LEU A 216 -3.97 -11.42 -17.73
CA LEU A 216 -4.83 -10.34 -18.17
C LEU A 216 -4.42 -8.98 -17.56
N PHE A 217 -4.04 -8.93 -16.29
CA PHE A 217 -3.61 -7.69 -15.64
C PHE A 217 -2.29 -7.16 -16.21
N LEU A 218 -1.34 -8.07 -16.44
CA LEU A 218 0.00 -7.73 -16.95
C LEU A 218 -0.01 -7.53 -18.47
N GLY A 219 -1.00 -8.06 -19.18
CA GLY A 219 -1.09 -8.00 -20.62
C GLY A 219 -0.14 -8.99 -21.30
N VAL A 220 -0.11 -10.22 -20.79
CA VAL A 220 0.82 -11.29 -21.20
C VAL A 220 0.02 -12.52 -21.62
N ASP A 221 0.49 -13.22 -22.64
CA ASP A 221 0.04 -14.57 -22.97
C ASP A 221 1.22 -15.45 -23.43
N GLU A 222 0.91 -16.67 -23.89
CA GLU A 222 1.90 -17.62 -24.41
C GLU A 222 2.69 -17.12 -25.63
N THR A 223 2.16 -16.12 -26.36
CA THR A 223 2.77 -15.53 -27.55
C THR A 223 3.63 -14.31 -27.25
N GLY A 224 3.43 -13.67 -26.10
CA GLY A 224 4.23 -12.54 -25.63
C GLY A 224 3.39 -11.42 -25.03
N TYR A 225 3.80 -10.17 -25.27
CA TYR A 225 3.12 -9.00 -24.72
C TYR A 225 1.95 -8.55 -25.60
N VAL A 226 0.75 -8.50 -25.02
CA VAL A 226 -0.51 -8.15 -25.70
C VAL A 226 -1.15 -6.85 -25.21
N GLY A 227 -0.51 -6.14 -24.28
CA GLY A 227 -0.97 -4.85 -23.77
C GLY A 227 -1.52 -4.95 -22.34
N GLY A 228 -0.94 -4.21 -21.40
CA GLY A 228 -1.30 -4.25 -19.97
C GLY A 228 -0.27 -3.56 -19.10
N ARG A 229 -0.20 -3.91 -17.81
CA ARG A 229 0.70 -3.22 -16.86
C ARG A 229 2.19 -3.51 -17.07
N LEU A 230 2.55 -4.59 -17.77
CA LEU A 230 3.96 -5.00 -17.91
C LEU A 230 4.82 -3.92 -18.60
N GLU A 231 4.23 -3.06 -19.42
CA GLU A 231 4.98 -2.00 -20.10
C GLU A 231 5.49 -0.88 -19.21
N ASN A 232 4.96 -0.77 -17.99
CA ASN A 232 5.42 0.21 -17.02
C ASN A 232 6.84 -0.10 -16.51
N TYR A 233 7.31 -1.35 -16.63
CA TYR A 233 8.61 -1.80 -16.13
C TYR A 233 9.76 -1.67 -17.13
N VAL A 234 9.47 -1.32 -18.39
CA VAL A 234 10.46 -1.15 -19.47
C VAL A 234 10.38 0.23 -20.13
N ALA A 235 9.71 1.18 -19.48
CA ALA A 235 9.48 2.50 -20.01
C ALA A 235 10.81 3.26 -20.19
N GLY A 236 11.05 3.79 -21.39
CA GLY A 236 12.24 4.60 -21.71
C GLY A 236 13.47 3.82 -22.19
N GLU A 237 13.35 2.52 -22.47
CA GLU A 237 14.48 1.68 -22.86
C GLU A 237 14.57 1.47 -24.39
N GLU A 238 15.79 1.33 -24.93
CA GLU A 238 16.03 0.92 -26.33
C GLU A 238 15.55 -0.53 -26.57
N ASN A 239 15.14 -0.85 -27.81
CA ASN A 239 14.56 -2.16 -28.17
C ASN A 239 13.36 -2.61 -27.31
N ARG A 240 12.55 -1.64 -26.85
CA ARG A 240 11.40 -1.84 -25.96
C ARG A 240 10.53 -3.04 -26.33
N ARG A 241 10.22 -3.25 -27.61
CA ARG A 241 9.31 -4.33 -28.04
C ARG A 241 9.92 -5.71 -27.82
N GLU A 242 11.17 -5.92 -28.24
CA GLU A 242 11.87 -7.20 -28.05
C GLU A 242 12.01 -7.53 -26.57
N ARG A 243 12.35 -6.53 -25.75
CA ARG A 243 12.45 -6.71 -24.30
C ARG A 243 11.12 -6.99 -23.63
N LEU A 244 10.04 -6.36 -24.08
CA LEU A 244 8.68 -6.67 -23.63
C LEU A 244 8.32 -8.11 -23.92
N ASP A 245 8.59 -8.59 -25.13
CA ASP A 245 8.23 -9.95 -25.52
C ASP A 245 9.07 -10.98 -24.73
N LEU A 246 10.36 -10.73 -24.51
CA LEU A 246 11.20 -11.57 -23.64
C LEU A 246 10.73 -11.57 -22.18
N LEU A 247 10.41 -10.39 -21.63
CA LEU A 247 9.91 -10.26 -20.28
C LEU A 247 8.54 -10.93 -20.12
N ALA A 248 7.64 -10.77 -21.10
CA ALA A 248 6.33 -11.42 -21.12
C ALA A 248 6.47 -12.95 -21.11
N GLN A 249 7.36 -13.51 -21.92
CA GLN A 249 7.63 -14.96 -21.90
C GLN A 249 8.18 -15.42 -20.54
N LYS A 250 9.05 -14.63 -19.91
CA LYS A 250 9.58 -14.93 -18.57
C LYS A 250 8.48 -14.88 -17.51
N VAL A 251 7.63 -13.86 -17.56
CA VAL A 251 6.44 -13.71 -16.69
C VAL A 251 5.52 -14.91 -16.87
N HIS A 252 5.11 -15.24 -18.10
CA HIS A 252 4.23 -16.38 -18.37
C HIS A 252 4.76 -17.69 -17.77
N ARG A 253 6.05 -18.01 -17.99
CA ARG A 253 6.68 -19.20 -17.38
C ARG A 253 6.66 -19.16 -15.85
N THR A 254 6.88 -17.98 -15.28
CA THR A 254 6.85 -17.78 -13.82
C THR A 254 5.45 -17.98 -13.25
N LEU A 255 4.41 -17.50 -13.94
CA LEU A 255 3.03 -17.68 -13.52
C LEU A 255 2.56 -19.13 -13.66
N CYS A 256 3.00 -19.87 -14.70
CA CYS A 256 2.81 -21.32 -14.76
C CYS A 256 3.43 -22.02 -13.54
N ARG A 257 4.61 -21.57 -13.11
CA ARG A 257 5.27 -22.10 -11.91
C ARG A 257 4.51 -21.74 -10.62
N PHE A 258 3.98 -20.53 -10.51
CA PHE A 258 3.12 -20.14 -9.37
C PHE A 258 1.89 -21.03 -9.28
N GLU A 259 1.24 -21.31 -10.42
CA GLU A 259 0.10 -22.22 -10.51
C GLU A 259 0.46 -23.62 -9.97
N GLU A 260 1.58 -24.20 -10.39
CA GLU A 260 2.06 -25.48 -9.84
C GLU A 260 2.36 -25.44 -8.33
N LEU A 261 3.05 -24.40 -7.87
CA LEU A 261 3.49 -24.25 -6.48
C LEU A 261 2.32 -24.08 -5.50
N LEU A 262 1.23 -23.52 -6.00
CA LEU A 262 0.04 -23.19 -5.24
C LEU A 262 -1.13 -24.16 -5.49
N ALA A 263 -1.05 -25.06 -6.48
CA ALA A 263 -2.12 -26.01 -6.82
C ALA A 263 -2.40 -27.09 -5.76
N ASP A 264 -1.40 -27.49 -4.96
CA ASP A 264 -1.45 -28.78 -4.26
C ASP A 264 -1.33 -28.71 -2.73
N LYS A 265 -1.75 -27.59 -2.12
CA LYS A 265 -1.60 -27.44 -0.66
C LYS A 265 -2.90 -26.98 -0.03
N GLY A 266 -3.18 -27.54 1.16
CA GLY A 266 -4.33 -27.20 2.00
C GLY A 266 -4.40 -25.70 2.31
N ALA A 267 -5.34 -25.28 3.16
CA ALA A 267 -5.69 -23.87 3.38
C ALA A 267 -4.51 -22.97 3.83
N LEU A 268 -3.63 -22.60 2.90
CA LEU A 268 -2.63 -21.55 3.04
C LEU A 268 -3.39 -20.22 3.04
N SER A 269 -3.09 -19.40 4.03
CA SER A 269 -3.50 -18.01 4.01
C SER A 269 -2.80 -17.27 2.85
N PRO A 270 -3.39 -16.17 2.35
CA PRO A 270 -2.75 -15.37 1.30
C PRO A 270 -1.32 -14.92 1.64
N TYR A 271 -1.04 -14.59 2.91
CA TYR A 271 0.29 -14.13 3.32
C TYR A 271 1.32 -15.26 3.48
N GLU A 272 0.89 -16.48 3.78
CA GLU A 272 1.77 -17.66 3.69
C GLU A 272 2.12 -17.98 2.24
N ALA A 273 1.20 -17.74 1.30
CA ALA A 273 1.50 -17.83 -0.13
C ALA A 273 2.57 -16.80 -0.53
N ALA A 274 2.48 -15.56 -0.04
CA ALA A 274 3.50 -14.53 -0.29
C ALA A 274 4.92 -14.99 0.11
N ILE A 275 5.09 -15.45 1.35
CA ILE A 275 6.37 -15.93 1.88
C ILE A 275 6.91 -17.09 1.03
N ARG A 276 6.05 -18.04 0.70
CA ARG A 276 6.41 -19.21 -0.11
C ARG A 276 6.84 -18.83 -1.53
N LEU A 277 6.17 -17.85 -2.15
CA LEU A 277 6.58 -17.38 -3.47
C LEU A 277 7.94 -16.70 -3.38
N GLU A 278 8.18 -15.84 -2.39
CA GLU A 278 9.48 -15.17 -2.20
C GLU A 278 10.67 -16.13 -2.06
N GLU A 279 10.47 -17.31 -1.46
CA GLU A 279 11.50 -18.36 -1.40
C GLU A 279 11.95 -18.86 -2.79
N GLU A 280 11.16 -18.62 -3.83
CA GLU A 280 11.42 -19.05 -5.21
C GLU A 280 12.06 -17.94 -6.09
N ILE A 281 12.40 -16.78 -5.53
CA ILE A 281 12.98 -15.66 -6.29
C ILE A 281 14.27 -16.04 -7.04
N GLU A 282 15.03 -17.03 -6.55
CA GLU A 282 16.24 -17.49 -7.22
C GLU A 282 15.93 -18.16 -8.57
N CYS A 283 14.76 -18.76 -8.74
CA CYS A 283 14.29 -19.22 -10.05
C CYS A 283 13.98 -18.05 -10.98
N TRP A 284 13.42 -16.96 -10.45
CA TRP A 284 13.19 -15.72 -11.22
C TRP A 284 14.49 -15.06 -11.68
N LYS A 285 15.56 -15.08 -10.89
CA LYS A 285 16.83 -14.46 -11.27
C LYS A 285 17.59 -15.19 -12.37
N GLN A 286 17.16 -16.40 -12.74
CA GLN A 286 17.77 -17.14 -13.85
C GLN A 286 17.46 -16.46 -15.20
N PRO A 287 18.41 -16.49 -16.16
CA PRO A 287 18.25 -15.85 -17.48
C PRO A 287 17.06 -16.39 -18.28
#